data_AF-A0A135VAP2-F1
#
_entry.id   AF-A0A135VAP2-F1
#
_cell.length_a   1.000
_cell.length_b   1.000
_cell.length_c   1.000
_cell.angle_alpha   90.00
_cell.angle_beta   90.00
_cell.angle_gamma   90.00
#
_symmetry.space_group_name_H-M   'P 1'
#
loop_
_entity.id
_entity.type
_entity.pdbx_description
1 polymer ?
#
loop_
_entity_poly.entity_id
_entity_poly.type
_entity_poly.pdbx_seq_one_letter_code
_entity_poly.pdbx_strand_id
1 'polypeptide(L)'
;MDEDGFLLYMKERRNSPGKIRSYINRMKRFENYVTEHEVGKAMKDLTIEDLEKYVEWCKENNVNPYLEFFGIREYFRFLGIKELPYTCNQIMQMIQLEKFKLKDFLTADQESAKKLAGIGIKTASQILEVGKTIKEREILAGKSGVPVDEVLKFVKLANLARCPGHMKKRACLYYEAGLDTFDKIAEQDPELMVKFLDDFIKKTSFDGSAPILGDARSSIENSKRIPRIIEF
;
A
#
# COMPACT_ATOMS: atom_id res chain seq x y z
N MET A 1 -0.66 -24.68 12.47
CA MET A 1 -0.95 -23.42 13.17
C MET A 1 -1.46 -23.77 14.56
N ASP A 2 -1.20 -22.96 15.57
CA ASP A 2 -1.94 -23.00 16.85
C ASP A 2 -3.36 -22.46 16.64
N GLU A 3 -4.29 -23.36 16.27
CA GLU A 3 -5.69 -23.02 15.96
C GLU A 3 -6.50 -22.64 17.20
N ASP A 4 -6.35 -23.39 18.30
CA ASP A 4 -7.10 -23.15 19.53
C ASP A 4 -6.68 -21.84 20.20
N GLY A 5 -5.37 -21.57 20.27
CA GLY A 5 -4.85 -20.31 20.77
C GLY A 5 -5.31 -19.12 19.93
N PHE A 6 -5.27 -19.26 18.59
CA PHE A 6 -5.74 -18.21 17.69
C PHE A 6 -7.24 -17.97 17.80
N LEU A 7 -8.04 -19.03 17.95
CA LEU A 7 -9.48 -18.94 18.15
C LEU A 7 -9.82 -18.20 19.45
N LEU A 8 -9.12 -18.49 20.54
CA LEU A 8 -9.30 -17.78 21.82
C LEU A 8 -8.94 -16.30 21.68
N TYR A 9 -7.76 -16.01 21.12
CA TYR A 9 -7.29 -14.65 20.82
C TYR A 9 -8.32 -13.83 20.01
N MET A 10 -8.94 -14.45 19.01
CA MET A 10 -9.95 -13.78 18.18
C MET A 10 -11.27 -13.54 18.91
N LYS A 11 -11.69 -14.48 19.77
CA LYS A 11 -12.91 -14.35 20.60
C LYS A 11 -12.78 -13.24 21.64
N GLU A 12 -11.64 -13.12 22.29
CA GLU A 12 -11.37 -12.06 23.28
C GLU A 12 -11.49 -10.66 22.65
N ARG A 13 -11.12 -10.54 21.37
CA ARG A 13 -11.29 -9.32 20.56
C ARG A 13 -12.70 -9.14 19.99
N ARG A 14 -13.68 -9.92 20.44
CA ARG A 14 -15.09 -9.88 20.05
C ARG A 14 -15.32 -10.02 18.54
N ASN A 15 -14.48 -10.77 17.83
CA ASN A 15 -14.71 -11.06 16.42
C ASN A 15 -15.92 -12.00 16.25
N SER A 16 -16.70 -11.79 15.18
CA SER A 16 -17.86 -12.65 14.89
C SER A 16 -17.44 -14.08 14.52
N PRO A 17 -18.28 -15.10 14.80
CA PRO A 17 -17.96 -16.50 14.45
C PRO A 17 -17.65 -16.70 12.97
N GLY A 18 -18.34 -16.00 12.07
CA GLY A 18 -18.08 -16.04 10.64
C GLY A 18 -16.70 -15.50 10.27
N LYS A 19 -16.27 -14.40 10.89
CA LYS A 19 -14.93 -13.82 10.69
C LYS A 19 -13.83 -14.75 11.21
N ILE A 20 -14.03 -15.33 12.39
CA ILE A 20 -13.08 -16.30 12.99
C ILE A 20 -12.89 -17.49 12.04
N ARG A 21 -13.99 -18.11 11.59
CA ARG A 21 -13.95 -19.23 10.64
C ARG A 21 -13.23 -18.86 9.35
N SER A 22 -13.52 -17.68 8.80
CA SER A 22 -12.86 -17.21 7.59
C SER A 22 -11.35 -17.04 7.79
N TYR A 23 -10.89 -16.48 8.92
CA TYR A 23 -9.47 -16.25 9.16
C TYR A 23 -8.71 -17.56 9.42
N ILE A 24 -9.32 -18.50 10.14
CA ILE A 24 -8.75 -19.85 10.32
C ILE A 24 -8.59 -20.55 8.97
N ASN A 25 -9.61 -20.53 8.12
CA ASN A 25 -9.54 -21.17 6.79
C ASN A 25 -8.45 -20.55 5.90
N ARG A 26 -8.27 -19.23 5.96
CA ARG A 26 -7.18 -18.52 5.26
C ARG A 26 -5.82 -18.93 5.78
N MET A 27 -5.66 -19.03 7.10
CA MET A 27 -4.41 -19.48 7.68
C MET A 27 -4.07 -20.92 7.34
N LYS A 28 -5.03 -21.84 7.37
CA LYS A 28 -4.82 -23.23 6.95
C LYS A 28 -4.34 -23.30 5.51
N ARG A 29 -4.96 -22.52 4.61
CA ARG A 29 -4.53 -22.45 3.20
C ARG A 29 -3.09 -21.93 3.08
N PHE A 30 -2.76 -20.85 3.78
CA PHE A 30 -1.42 -20.28 3.75
C PHE A 30 -0.37 -21.23 4.34
N GLU A 31 -0.68 -21.92 5.43
CA GLU A 31 0.22 -22.91 6.03
C GLU A 31 0.47 -24.11 5.12
N ASN A 32 -0.57 -24.61 4.45
CA ASN A 32 -0.40 -25.66 3.44
C ASN A 32 0.51 -25.18 2.31
N TYR A 33 0.30 -23.96 1.80
CA TYR A 33 1.17 -23.37 0.79
C TYR A 33 2.63 -23.31 1.24
N VAL A 34 2.90 -22.76 2.43
CA VAL A 34 4.26 -22.64 2.99
C VAL A 34 4.91 -24.01 3.14
N THR A 35 4.16 -25.01 3.59
CA THR A 35 4.64 -26.39 3.74
C THR A 35 5.04 -27.01 2.40
N GLU A 36 4.26 -26.74 1.35
CA GLU A 36 4.46 -27.31 0.01
C GLU A 36 5.53 -26.57 -0.81
N HIS A 37 5.62 -25.24 -0.68
CA HIS A 37 6.39 -24.38 -1.60
C HIS A 37 7.60 -23.70 -0.95
N GLU A 38 7.60 -23.53 0.37
CA GLU A 38 8.67 -22.85 1.13
C GLU A 38 9.31 -23.83 2.13
N VAL A 39 9.71 -25.00 1.62
CA VAL A 39 10.21 -26.14 2.39
C VAL A 39 11.36 -25.73 3.31
N GLY A 40 11.20 -26.02 4.60
CA GLY A 40 12.21 -25.77 5.63
C GLY A 40 12.18 -24.36 6.24
N LYS A 41 11.32 -23.45 5.77
CA LYS A 41 11.13 -22.14 6.41
C LYS A 41 10.07 -22.20 7.50
N ALA A 42 10.38 -21.67 8.68
CA ALA A 42 9.37 -21.40 9.69
C ALA A 42 8.59 -20.12 9.34
N MET A 43 7.36 -20.01 9.82
CA MET A 43 6.50 -18.84 9.60
C MET A 43 7.15 -17.50 9.97
N LYS A 44 8.01 -17.50 11.00
CA LYS A 44 8.72 -16.30 11.47
C LYS A 44 9.87 -15.86 10.55
N ASP A 45 10.34 -16.76 9.68
CA ASP A 45 11.50 -16.56 8.81
C ASP A 45 11.06 -16.21 7.37
N LEU A 46 9.76 -16.03 7.14
CA LEU A 46 9.22 -15.61 5.85
C LEU A 46 9.63 -14.19 5.51
N THR A 47 9.89 -13.95 4.23
CA THR A 47 10.28 -12.66 3.67
C THR A 47 9.13 -11.99 2.92
N ILE A 48 9.33 -10.75 2.46
CA ILE A 48 8.35 -10.09 1.58
C ILE A 48 8.22 -10.87 0.26
N GLU A 49 9.33 -11.36 -0.29
CA GLU A 49 9.39 -12.14 -1.51
C GLU A 49 8.56 -13.44 -1.38
N ASP A 50 8.61 -14.11 -0.23
CA ASP A 50 7.82 -15.33 0.01
C ASP A 50 6.32 -15.04 0.05
N LEU A 51 5.94 -13.91 0.64
CA LEU A 51 4.56 -13.47 0.66
C LEU A 51 4.09 -12.99 -0.72
N GLU A 52 4.96 -12.40 -1.54
CA GLU A 52 4.68 -12.05 -2.94
C GLU A 52 4.47 -13.30 -3.80
N LYS A 53 5.27 -14.35 -3.63
CA LYS A 53 5.02 -15.65 -4.30
C LYS A 53 3.66 -16.23 -3.90
N TYR A 54 3.25 -16.06 -2.64
CA TYR A 54 1.90 -16.49 -2.22
C TYR A 54 0.79 -15.68 -2.89
N VAL A 55 1.00 -14.39 -3.16
CA VAL A 55 0.06 -13.58 -3.95
C VAL A 55 -0.10 -14.16 -5.35
N GLU A 56 1.01 -14.50 -6.01
CA GLU A 56 0.97 -15.10 -7.36
C GLU A 56 0.29 -16.48 -7.34
N TRP A 57 0.64 -17.33 -6.38
CA TRP A 57 -0.05 -18.62 -6.19
C TRP A 57 -1.56 -18.44 -5.96
N CYS A 58 -1.98 -17.44 -5.18
CA CYS A 58 -3.40 -17.14 -5.00
C CYS A 58 -4.07 -16.78 -6.33
N LYS A 59 -3.44 -15.93 -7.15
CA LYS A 59 -3.96 -15.51 -8.47
C LYS A 59 -4.13 -16.72 -9.39
N GLU A 60 -3.14 -17.62 -9.44
CA GLU A 60 -3.17 -18.84 -10.24
C GLU A 60 -4.26 -19.84 -9.78
N ASN A 61 -4.57 -19.84 -8.48
CA ASN A 61 -5.52 -20.77 -7.87
C ASN A 61 -6.92 -20.17 -7.65
N ASN A 62 -7.25 -19.04 -8.31
CA ASN A 62 -8.53 -18.34 -8.17
C ASN A 62 -8.89 -17.96 -6.72
N VAL A 63 -7.88 -17.72 -5.89
CA VAL A 63 -8.01 -17.22 -4.52
C VAL A 63 -7.79 -15.71 -4.53
N ASN A 64 -8.59 -14.96 -3.77
CA ASN A 64 -8.40 -13.51 -3.68
C ASN A 64 -7.29 -13.18 -2.68
N PRO A 65 -6.08 -12.78 -3.13
CA PRO A 65 -4.95 -12.58 -2.22
C PRO A 65 -5.24 -11.47 -1.20
N TYR A 66 -5.92 -10.39 -1.60
CA TYR A 66 -6.25 -9.29 -0.70
C TYR A 66 -7.03 -9.76 0.55
N LEU A 67 -7.92 -10.75 0.37
CA LEU A 67 -8.69 -11.30 1.47
C LEU A 67 -7.85 -12.25 2.34
N GLU A 68 -6.99 -13.07 1.76
CA GLU A 68 -6.12 -14.00 2.49
C GLU A 68 -5.26 -13.25 3.52
N PHE A 69 -4.64 -12.13 3.12
CA PHE A 69 -3.74 -11.35 3.97
C PHE A 69 -4.41 -10.76 5.22
N PHE A 70 -5.73 -10.64 5.29
CA PHE A 70 -6.41 -10.27 6.55
C PHE A 70 -6.24 -11.34 7.63
N GLY A 71 -6.37 -12.62 7.27
CA GLY A 71 -6.20 -13.73 8.21
C GLY A 71 -4.73 -13.92 8.59
N ILE A 72 -3.85 -13.86 7.58
CA ILE A 72 -2.40 -14.00 7.74
C ILE A 72 -1.81 -12.94 8.67
N ARG A 73 -2.13 -11.67 8.39
CA ARG A 73 -1.70 -10.54 9.24
C ARG A 73 -2.15 -10.70 10.68
N GLU A 74 -3.39 -11.15 10.90
CA GLU A 74 -3.93 -11.30 12.26
C GLU A 74 -3.28 -12.47 13.01
N TYR A 75 -2.94 -13.54 12.30
CA TYR A 75 -2.21 -14.66 12.87
C TYR A 75 -0.77 -14.27 13.25
N PHE A 76 -0.06 -13.50 12.41
CA PHE A 76 1.27 -13.00 12.76
C PHE A 76 1.24 -12.06 13.98
N ARG A 77 0.17 -11.28 14.16
CA ARG A 77 -0.04 -10.49 15.39
C ARG A 77 -0.24 -11.38 16.60
N PHE A 78 -1.02 -12.45 16.48
CA PHE A 78 -1.21 -13.45 17.52
C PHE A 78 0.14 -14.08 17.93
N LEU A 79 1.01 -14.41 16.97
CA LEU A 79 2.36 -14.92 17.24
C LEU A 79 3.33 -13.87 17.81
N GLY A 80 2.92 -12.60 17.91
CA GLY A 80 3.79 -11.51 18.39
C GLY A 80 4.90 -11.11 17.41
N ILE A 81 4.81 -11.52 16.13
CA ILE A 81 5.81 -11.18 15.12
C ILE A 81 5.57 -9.73 14.68
N LYS A 82 6.55 -8.84 14.92
CA LYS A 82 6.36 -7.39 14.73
C LYS A 82 6.37 -6.95 13.26
N GLU A 83 7.26 -7.50 12.43
CA GLU A 83 7.50 -7.00 11.07
C GLU A 83 6.57 -7.62 10.00
N LEU A 84 6.16 -8.88 10.15
CA LEU A 84 5.30 -9.52 9.16
C LEU A 84 3.91 -8.88 9.03
N PRO A 85 3.21 -8.43 10.10
CA PRO A 85 1.94 -7.72 9.94
C PRO A 85 2.08 -6.42 9.13
N TYR A 86 3.22 -5.75 9.22
CA TYR A 86 3.52 -4.56 8.43
C TYR A 86 3.76 -4.92 6.96
N THR A 87 4.54 -5.98 6.71
CA THR A 87 4.76 -6.54 5.37
C THR A 87 3.44 -6.96 4.71
N CYS A 88 2.54 -7.61 5.45
CA CYS A 88 1.19 -7.92 4.97
C CYS A 88 0.42 -6.66 4.55
N ASN A 89 0.49 -5.57 5.32
CA ASN A 89 -0.18 -4.32 4.95
C ASN A 89 0.42 -3.72 3.67
N GLN A 90 1.74 -3.80 3.48
CA GLN A 90 2.40 -3.35 2.25
C GLN A 90 1.92 -4.15 1.04
N ILE A 91 1.88 -5.49 1.14
CA ILE A 91 1.38 -6.36 0.08
C ILE A 91 -0.09 -6.08 -0.24
N MET A 92 -0.92 -5.96 0.79
CA MET A 92 -2.33 -5.59 0.62
C MET A 92 -2.50 -4.25 -0.10
N GLN A 93 -1.61 -3.30 0.16
CA GLN A 93 -1.62 -2.01 -0.51
C GLN A 93 -1.13 -2.12 -1.96
N MET A 94 -0.09 -2.90 -2.23
CA MET A 94 0.38 -3.18 -3.60
C MET A 94 -0.71 -3.83 -4.46
N ILE A 95 -1.45 -4.81 -3.93
CA ILE A 95 -2.59 -5.43 -4.62
C ILE A 95 -3.67 -4.40 -5.00
N GLN A 96 -3.89 -3.38 -4.16
CA GLN A 96 -4.82 -2.30 -4.51
C GLN A 96 -4.27 -1.39 -5.61
N LEU A 97 -2.97 -1.09 -5.59
CA LEU A 97 -2.33 -0.25 -6.61
C LEU A 97 -2.31 -0.89 -7.99
N GLU A 98 -2.32 -2.23 -8.07
CA GLU A 98 -2.48 -2.96 -9.34
C GLU A 98 -3.79 -2.58 -10.06
N LYS A 99 -4.85 -2.24 -9.31
CA LYS A 99 -6.18 -1.95 -9.84
C LYS A 99 -6.51 -0.46 -9.85
N PHE A 100 -5.79 0.35 -9.09
CA PHE A 100 -6.05 1.77 -8.94
C PHE A 100 -5.56 2.56 -10.16
N LYS A 101 -6.47 3.24 -10.86
CA LYS A 101 -6.13 3.93 -12.11
C LYS A 101 -5.54 5.30 -11.84
N LEU A 102 -4.59 5.72 -12.67
CA LEU A 102 -3.94 7.03 -12.56
C LEU A 102 -4.96 8.18 -12.61
N LYS A 103 -5.95 8.07 -13.50
CA LYS A 103 -7.02 9.07 -13.64
C LYS A 103 -7.90 9.23 -12.39
N ASP A 104 -7.87 8.26 -11.48
CA ASP A 104 -8.73 8.25 -10.28
C ASP A 104 -8.09 9.04 -9.12
N PHE A 105 -6.83 9.49 -9.23
CA PHE A 105 -6.27 10.49 -8.32
C PHE A 105 -7.03 11.82 -8.44
N LEU A 106 -7.28 12.47 -7.31
CA LEU A 106 -8.13 13.67 -7.26
C LEU A 106 -7.56 14.82 -8.12
N THR A 107 -6.24 15.03 -8.09
CA THR A 107 -5.57 16.11 -8.83
C THR A 107 -4.90 15.63 -10.11
N ALA A 108 -5.28 14.45 -10.63
CA ALA A 108 -4.73 13.91 -11.88
C ALA A 108 -5.09 14.78 -13.08
N ASP A 109 -4.09 15.12 -13.90
CA ASP A 109 -4.33 15.63 -15.24
C ASP A 109 -4.94 14.52 -16.12
N GLN A 110 -6.17 14.74 -16.57
CA GLN A 110 -6.95 13.71 -17.26
C GLN A 110 -6.42 13.42 -18.66
N GLU A 111 -5.86 14.42 -19.34
CA GLU A 111 -5.26 14.23 -20.66
C GLU A 111 -3.99 13.39 -20.57
N SER A 112 -3.12 13.68 -19.61
CA SER A 112 -1.89 12.94 -19.36
C SER A 112 -2.19 11.51 -18.91
N ALA A 113 -3.16 11.31 -18.02
CA ALA A 113 -3.63 9.96 -17.67
C ALA A 113 -4.15 9.17 -18.89
N LYS A 114 -4.84 9.85 -19.82
CA LYS A 114 -5.30 9.23 -21.08
C LYS A 114 -4.15 8.86 -22.01
N LYS A 115 -3.14 9.73 -22.16
CA LYS A 115 -1.93 9.48 -22.96
C LYS A 115 -1.13 8.28 -22.41
N LEU A 116 -0.89 8.25 -21.10
CA LEU A 116 -0.24 7.11 -20.43
C LEU A 116 -1.05 5.82 -20.60
N ALA A 117 -2.38 5.88 -20.45
CA ALA A 117 -3.24 4.74 -20.68
C ALA A 117 -3.18 4.22 -22.12
N GLY A 118 -2.98 5.11 -23.10
CA GLY A 118 -2.82 4.79 -24.52
C GLY A 118 -1.58 3.95 -24.83
N ILE A 119 -0.52 4.07 -24.02
CA ILE A 119 0.68 3.23 -24.11
C ILE A 119 0.68 2.06 -23.11
N GLY A 120 -0.46 1.76 -22.50
CA GLY A 120 -0.65 0.62 -21.59
C GLY A 120 -0.41 0.90 -20.11
N ILE A 121 0.01 2.12 -19.73
CA ILE A 121 0.26 2.52 -18.33
C ILE A 121 -1.00 3.15 -17.75
N LYS A 122 -1.83 2.35 -17.10
CA LYS A 122 -3.15 2.72 -16.60
C LYS A 122 -3.21 2.86 -15.09
N THR A 123 -2.35 2.14 -14.36
CA THR A 123 -2.48 1.98 -12.91
C THR A 123 -1.28 2.52 -12.14
N ALA A 124 -1.50 2.78 -10.85
CA ALA A 124 -0.45 3.26 -9.95
C ALA A 124 0.71 2.25 -9.83
N SER A 125 0.43 0.94 -9.81
CA SER A 125 1.49 -0.07 -9.82
C SER A 125 2.31 -0.02 -11.11
N GLN A 126 1.66 0.13 -12.27
CA GLN A 126 2.34 0.16 -13.57
C GLN A 126 3.28 1.37 -13.70
N ILE A 127 2.84 2.56 -13.28
CA ILE A 127 3.73 3.74 -13.39
C ILE A 127 4.91 3.67 -12.43
N LEU A 128 4.73 3.06 -11.25
CA LEU A 128 5.83 2.83 -10.31
C LEU A 128 6.84 1.82 -10.84
N GLU A 129 6.43 0.90 -11.70
CA GLU A 129 7.33 -0.08 -12.30
C GLU A 129 8.27 0.56 -13.33
N VAL A 130 7.76 1.51 -14.13
CA VAL A 130 8.47 2.08 -15.29
C VAL A 130 8.88 3.55 -15.13
N GLY A 131 8.82 4.10 -13.92
CA GLY A 131 9.07 5.53 -13.63
C GLY A 131 9.95 5.78 -12.40
N LYS A 132 10.73 4.78 -11.97
CA LYS A 132 11.50 4.83 -10.72
C LYS A 132 12.64 5.83 -10.80
N THR A 133 13.34 5.86 -11.92
CA THR A 133 14.53 6.70 -12.15
C THR A 133 14.22 7.93 -12.99
N ILE A 134 15.09 8.94 -12.95
CA ILE A 134 14.98 10.15 -13.80
C ILE A 134 14.91 9.74 -15.27
N LYS A 135 15.83 8.87 -15.71
CA LYS A 135 15.92 8.38 -17.09
C LYS A 135 14.67 7.61 -17.54
N GLU A 136 14.11 6.77 -16.68
CA GLU A 136 12.86 6.05 -16.97
C GLU A 136 11.69 7.00 -17.18
N ARG A 137 11.60 8.07 -16.38
CA ARG A 137 10.57 9.10 -16.55
C ARG A 137 10.73 9.89 -17.85
N GLU A 138 11.95 10.22 -18.23
CA GLU A 138 12.24 10.86 -19.54
C GLU A 138 11.83 9.97 -20.71
N ILE A 139 12.15 8.66 -20.65
CA ILE A 139 11.74 7.68 -21.66
C ILE A 139 10.21 7.58 -21.71
N LEU A 140 9.55 7.54 -20.56
CA LEU A 140 8.10 7.45 -20.49
C LEU A 140 7.42 8.71 -21.03
N ALA A 141 7.95 9.89 -20.72
CA ALA A 141 7.52 11.17 -21.26
C ALA A 141 7.63 11.19 -22.79
N GLY A 142 8.78 10.79 -23.33
CA GLY A 142 9.00 10.71 -24.79
C GLY A 142 8.05 9.75 -25.50
N LYS A 143 7.75 8.59 -24.90
CA LYS A 143 6.82 7.60 -25.47
C LYS A 143 5.35 8.02 -25.41
N SER A 144 4.95 8.69 -24.33
CA SER A 144 3.55 9.06 -24.08
C SER A 144 3.18 10.45 -24.60
N GLY A 145 4.16 11.33 -24.83
CA GLY A 145 3.93 12.74 -25.10
C GLY A 145 3.42 13.52 -23.88
N VAL A 146 3.59 12.97 -22.67
CA VAL A 146 3.29 13.63 -21.39
C VAL A 146 4.55 14.37 -20.91
N PRO A 147 4.44 15.61 -20.40
CA PRO A 147 5.58 16.31 -19.80
C PRO A 147 6.23 15.49 -18.67
N VAL A 148 7.56 15.53 -18.58
CA VAL A 148 8.33 14.80 -17.55
C VAL A 148 7.84 15.13 -16.14
N ASP A 149 7.50 16.38 -15.90
CA ASP A 149 7.03 16.89 -14.60
C ASP A 149 5.69 16.27 -14.20
N GLU A 150 4.79 16.07 -15.17
CA GLU A 150 3.49 15.43 -14.93
C GLU A 150 3.64 13.91 -14.76
N VAL A 151 4.58 13.28 -15.48
CA VAL A 151 4.99 11.89 -15.19
C VAL A 151 5.50 11.77 -13.76
N LEU A 152 6.39 12.68 -13.34
CA LEU A 152 6.93 12.70 -11.98
C LEU A 152 5.81 12.90 -10.94
N LYS A 153 4.83 13.77 -11.20
CA LYS A 153 3.65 13.92 -10.35
C LYS A 153 2.89 12.61 -10.19
N PHE A 154 2.57 11.90 -11.28
CA PHE A 154 1.90 10.60 -11.18
C PHE A 154 2.74 9.57 -10.41
N VAL A 155 4.06 9.54 -10.62
CA VAL A 155 4.97 8.66 -9.88
C VAL A 155 4.95 8.99 -8.39
N LYS A 156 5.00 10.27 -8.01
CA LYS A 156 4.93 10.72 -6.60
C LYS A 156 3.58 10.37 -5.97
N LEU A 157 2.46 10.63 -6.65
CA LEU A 157 1.12 10.27 -6.20
C LEU A 157 0.98 8.76 -5.99
N ALA A 158 1.45 7.96 -6.97
CA ALA A 158 1.47 6.51 -6.86
C ALA A 158 2.38 6.02 -5.72
N ASN A 159 3.53 6.67 -5.53
CA ASN A 159 4.46 6.32 -4.46
C ASN A 159 3.85 6.60 -3.08
N LEU A 160 3.25 7.77 -2.87
CA LEU A 160 2.52 8.09 -1.64
C LEU A 160 1.38 7.11 -1.36
N ALA A 161 0.66 6.69 -2.41
CA ALA A 161 -0.42 5.71 -2.30
C ALA A 161 0.04 4.31 -1.86
N ARG A 162 1.35 4.03 -1.79
CA ARG A 162 1.90 2.82 -1.15
C ARG A 162 1.74 2.82 0.37
N CYS A 163 1.47 3.96 0.99
CA CYS A 163 1.14 4.00 2.41
C CYS A 163 -0.33 3.62 2.62
N PRO A 164 -0.63 2.65 3.50
CA PRO A 164 -2.01 2.28 3.81
C PRO A 164 -2.85 3.50 4.18
N GLY A 165 -4.01 3.65 3.53
CA GLY A 165 -4.92 4.77 3.75
C GLY A 165 -4.59 6.05 2.95
N HIS A 166 -3.54 6.06 2.13
CA HIS A 166 -3.16 7.24 1.33
C HIS A 166 -3.81 7.30 -0.06
N MET A 167 -4.75 6.40 -0.36
CA MET A 167 -5.37 6.32 -1.69
C MET A 167 -6.14 7.59 -2.10
N LYS A 168 -6.17 7.85 -3.41
CA LYS A 168 -7.00 8.88 -4.05
C LYS A 168 -6.78 10.30 -3.50
N LYS A 169 -7.58 10.73 -2.51
CA LYS A 169 -7.57 12.10 -2.00
C LYS A 169 -6.39 12.38 -1.08
N ARG A 170 -6.00 11.41 -0.24
CA ARG A 170 -4.96 11.59 0.78
C ARG A 170 -3.58 11.77 0.16
N ALA A 171 -3.20 10.95 -0.83
CA ALA A 171 -1.96 11.13 -1.58
C ALA A 171 -1.91 12.49 -2.29
N CYS A 172 -3.02 12.91 -2.92
CA CYS A 172 -3.08 14.23 -3.56
C CYS A 172 -2.93 15.34 -2.52
N LEU A 173 -3.64 15.29 -1.40
CA LEU A 173 -3.52 16.29 -0.33
C LEU A 173 -2.06 16.46 0.13
N TYR A 174 -1.37 15.35 0.36
CA TYR A 174 0.00 15.39 0.86
C TYR A 174 0.95 15.93 -0.22
N TYR A 175 0.79 15.49 -1.47
CA TYR A 175 1.54 16.01 -2.61
C TYR A 175 1.36 17.52 -2.78
N GLU A 176 0.12 18.00 -2.86
CA GLU A 176 -0.19 19.42 -3.08
C GLU A 176 0.25 20.29 -1.89
N ALA A 177 0.25 19.73 -0.67
CA ALA A 177 0.79 20.37 0.52
C ALA A 177 2.33 20.28 0.63
N GLY A 178 3.04 19.74 -0.36
CA GLY A 178 4.50 19.67 -0.38
C GLY A 178 5.11 18.50 0.42
N LEU A 179 4.29 17.63 1.01
CA LEU A 179 4.67 16.35 1.62
C LEU A 179 4.71 15.23 0.57
N ASP A 180 5.45 15.47 -0.52
CA ASP A 180 5.44 14.68 -1.74
C ASP A 180 6.39 13.47 -1.74
N THR A 181 7.08 13.22 -0.62
CA THR A 181 7.97 12.06 -0.42
C THR A 181 7.79 11.46 0.97
N PHE A 182 8.16 10.19 1.12
CA PHE A 182 8.10 9.53 2.42
C PHE A 182 9.10 10.09 3.43
N ASP A 183 10.23 10.65 3.00
CA ASP A 183 11.19 11.30 3.89
C ASP A 183 10.58 12.53 4.53
N LYS A 184 9.98 13.40 3.72
CA LYS A 184 9.26 14.58 4.22
C LYS A 184 8.15 14.22 5.20
N ILE A 185 7.39 13.15 4.94
CA ILE A 185 6.34 12.68 5.87
C ILE A 185 6.94 12.09 7.14
N ALA A 186 8.00 11.29 7.04
CA ALA A 186 8.64 10.63 8.18
C ALA A 186 9.25 11.60 9.20
N GLU A 187 9.63 12.79 8.76
CA GLU A 187 10.20 13.88 9.57
C GLU A 187 9.15 14.76 10.26
N GLN A 188 7.87 14.59 9.94
CA GLN A 188 6.83 15.43 10.54
C GLN A 188 6.57 15.11 12.01
N ASP A 189 6.19 16.14 12.76
CA ASP A 189 5.47 15.98 14.02
C ASP A 189 3.97 15.73 13.74
N PRO A 190 3.33 14.71 14.33
CA PRO A 190 1.94 14.38 14.03
C PRO A 190 0.94 15.50 14.30
N GLU A 191 1.11 16.27 15.38
CA GLU A 191 0.16 17.33 15.75
C GLU A 191 0.32 18.55 14.85
N LEU A 192 1.58 18.94 14.57
CA LEU A 192 1.88 20.01 13.63
C LEU A 192 1.43 19.66 12.22
N MET A 193 1.60 18.41 11.79
CA MET A 193 1.18 17.93 10.47
C MET A 193 -0.34 18.02 10.29
N VAL A 194 -1.13 17.63 11.30
CA VAL A 194 -2.60 17.76 11.26
C VAL A 194 -3.01 19.21 11.08
N LYS A 195 -2.45 20.12 11.89
CA LYS A 195 -2.74 21.55 11.81
C LYS A 195 -2.33 22.14 10.46
N PHE A 196 -1.13 21.81 10.00
CA PHE A 196 -0.60 22.25 8.72
C PHE A 196 -1.50 21.86 7.54
N LEU A 197 -1.94 20.61 7.49
CA LEU A 197 -2.82 20.11 6.43
C LEU A 197 -4.23 20.72 6.50
N ASP A 198 -4.75 20.95 7.70
CA ASP A 198 -6.03 21.65 7.89
C ASP A 198 -5.96 23.10 7.41
N ASP A 199 -4.89 23.82 7.75
CA ASP A 199 -4.64 25.18 7.27
C ASP A 199 -4.47 25.21 5.75
N PHE A 200 -3.78 24.24 5.16
CA PHE A 200 -3.64 24.10 3.71
C PHE A 200 -5.02 23.95 3.04
N ILE A 201 -5.86 23.04 3.53
CA ILE A 201 -7.22 22.81 2.98
C ILE A 201 -8.05 24.09 3.05
N LYS A 202 -8.03 24.80 4.18
CA LYS A 202 -8.77 26.05 4.36
C LYS A 202 -8.31 27.16 3.41
N LYS A 203 -7.00 27.24 3.13
CA LYS A 203 -6.42 28.26 2.26
C LYS A 203 -6.62 27.97 0.78
N THR A 204 -6.59 26.71 0.37
CA THR A 204 -6.62 26.31 -1.05
C THR A 204 -7.98 25.78 -1.50
N SER A 205 -8.94 25.62 -0.57
CA SER A 205 -10.23 24.98 -0.84
C SER A 205 -10.10 23.57 -1.41
N PHE A 206 -9.06 22.84 -1.01
CA PHE A 206 -8.81 21.47 -1.46
C PHE A 206 -9.98 20.53 -1.07
N ASP A 207 -10.49 19.73 -2.00
CA ASP A 207 -11.58 18.76 -1.76
C ASP A 207 -11.11 17.52 -0.98
N GLY A 208 -10.86 17.70 0.32
CA GLY A 208 -10.44 16.65 1.24
C GLY A 208 -10.56 17.05 2.71
N SER A 209 -10.03 16.22 3.59
CA SER A 209 -10.00 16.47 5.03
C SER A 209 -8.61 16.19 5.59
N ALA A 210 -8.22 16.96 6.61
CA ALA A 210 -7.00 16.69 7.37
C ALA A 210 -7.08 15.29 8.00
N PRO A 211 -5.94 14.60 8.19
CA PRO A 211 -5.93 13.33 8.91
C PRO A 211 -6.30 13.58 10.37
N ILE A 212 -6.95 12.61 11.01
CA ILE A 212 -7.01 12.60 12.47
C ILE A 212 -5.61 12.28 13.02
N LEU A 213 -5.36 12.61 14.29
CA LEU A 213 -4.04 12.42 14.90
C LEU A 213 -3.52 10.98 14.81
N GLY A 214 -4.40 9.98 14.96
CA GLY A 214 -4.04 8.57 14.79
C GLY A 214 -3.58 8.23 13.37
N ASP A 215 -4.24 8.78 12.35
CA ASP A 215 -3.87 8.58 10.95
C ASP A 215 -2.55 9.29 10.61
N ALA A 216 -2.30 10.47 11.19
CA ALA A 216 -1.04 11.19 11.03
C ALA A 216 0.12 10.39 11.63
N ARG A 217 -0.03 9.89 12.87
CA ARG A 217 0.96 9.00 13.52
C ARG A 217 1.24 7.76 12.68
N SER A 218 0.19 7.07 12.23
CA SER A 218 0.30 5.91 11.35
C SER A 218 0.99 6.25 10.03
N SER A 219 0.68 7.40 9.42
CA SER A 219 1.32 7.86 8.18
C SER A 219 2.84 8.04 8.38
N ILE A 220 3.24 8.68 9.47
CA ILE A 220 4.64 8.92 9.82
C ILE A 220 5.36 7.59 10.08
N GLU A 221 4.78 6.71 10.91
CA GLU A 221 5.36 5.40 11.23
C GLU A 221 5.49 4.51 9.99
N ASN A 222 4.48 4.46 9.13
CA ASN A 222 4.54 3.70 7.89
C ASN A 222 5.59 4.29 6.94
N SER A 223 5.67 5.61 6.80
CA SER A 223 6.64 6.29 5.92
C SER A 223 8.10 6.01 6.30
N LYS A 224 8.38 5.79 7.59
CA LYS A 224 9.71 5.36 8.08
C LYS A 224 10.10 3.95 7.63
N ARG A 225 9.11 3.09 7.37
CA ARG A 225 9.31 1.67 7.06
C ARG A 225 9.15 1.31 5.58
N ILE A 226 8.49 2.17 4.79
CA ILE A 226 8.25 1.90 3.36
C ILE A 226 9.58 2.00 2.60
N PRO A 227 9.99 0.98 1.80
CA PRO A 227 11.20 1.06 1.00
C PRO A 227 11.21 2.24 0.03
N ARG A 228 12.34 2.93 -0.07
CA ARG A 228 12.58 4.00 -1.05
C ARG A 228 12.90 3.37 -2.40
N ILE A 229 11.88 3.29 -3.28
CA ILE A 229 12.01 2.66 -4.61
C ILE A 229 12.09 3.68 -5.75
N ILE A 230 11.93 4.97 -5.44
CA ILE A 230 11.91 6.07 -6.40
C ILE A 230 13.14 6.94 -6.18
N GLU A 231 13.83 7.26 -7.26
CA GLU A 231 14.89 8.27 -7.34
C GLU A 231 14.25 9.63 -7.64
N PHE A 232 14.46 10.59 -6.76
CA PHE A 232 13.94 11.96 -6.88
C PHE A 232 15.01 12.93 -7.34
#